data_AF-A0A383BWF1-F1
#
_entry.id   AF-A0A383BWF1-F1
#
_cell.length_a   1.000
_cell.length_b   1.000
_cell.length_c   1.000
_cell.angle_alpha   90.00
_cell.angle_beta   90.00
_cell.angle_gamma   90.00
#
_symmetry.space_group_name_H-M   'P 1'
#
loop_
_entity.id
_entity.type
_entity.pdbx_description
1 polymer ?
#
loop_
_entity_poly.entity_id
_entity_poly.type
_entity_poly.pdbx_seq_one_letter_code
_entity_poly.pdbx_strand_id
1 'polypeptide(L)' 'MSVDSKNVRTSLDKHILADGFDPVMDMEKSHGSWMVDERDGSELLDMFSMFA' A
#
# COMPACT_ATOMS: atom_id res chain seq x y z
N MET A 1 11.00 14.61 1.97
CA MET A 1 11.76 13.38 2.30
C MET A 1 10.94 12.24 1.71
N SER A 2 11.52 11.41 0.84
CA SER A 2 10.84 10.23 0.31
C SER A 2 11.19 9.02 1.17
N VAL A 3 10.21 8.18 1.49
CA VAL A 3 10.41 6.90 2.20
C VAL A 3 10.35 5.80 1.16
N ASP A 4 11.34 4.91 1.16
CA ASP A 4 11.31 3.71 0.29
C ASP A 4 10.09 2.85 0.61
N SER A 5 9.39 2.35 -0.41
CA SER A 5 8.14 1.59 -0.27
C SER A 5 8.29 0.38 0.67
N LYS A 6 9.47 -0.25 0.72
CA LYS A 6 9.74 -1.39 1.62
C LYS A 6 9.92 -0.99 3.08
N ASN A 7 10.08 0.30 3.37
CA ASN A 7 10.30 0.85 4.71
C ASN A 7 9.08 1.61 5.27
N VAL A 8 7.99 1.74 4.52
CA VAL A 8 6.78 2.48 4.93
C VAL A 8 6.23 1.91 6.24
N ARG A 9 6.05 0.59 6.35
CA ARG A 9 5.50 -0.05 7.56
C ARG A 9 6.38 0.20 8.79
N THR A 10 7.69 0.00 8.67
CA THR A 10 8.66 0.28 9.75
C THR A 10 8.68 1.75 10.17
N SER A 11 8.41 2.67 9.24
CA SER A 11 8.30 4.09 9.57
C SER A 11 7.01 4.41 10.35
N LEU A 12 5.89 3.80 9.97
CA LEU A 12 4.60 3.97 10.63
C LEU A 12 4.59 3.33 12.03
N ASP A 13 5.18 2.15 12.18
CA ASP A 13 5.20 1.36 13.43
C ASP A 13 5.89 2.09 14.62
N LYS A 14 6.70 3.11 14.33
CA LYS A 14 7.30 3.99 15.35
C LYS A 14 6.29 4.89 16.06
N HIS A 15 5.10 5.07 15.48
CA HIS A 15 4.15 6.10 15.89
C HIS A 15 2.70 5.59 15.98
N ILE A 16 2.35 4.56 15.23
CA ILE A 16 1.01 3.93 15.24
C ILE A 16 1.16 2.41 15.23
N LEU A 17 0.11 1.70 15.66
CA LEU A 17 0.04 0.26 15.43
C LEU A 17 -0.16 0.00 13.94
N ALA A 18 0.86 -0.54 13.27
CA ALA A 18 0.81 -0.86 11.85
C ALA A 18 0.44 -2.35 11.68
N ASP A 19 -0.83 -2.71 11.86
CA ASP A 19 -1.37 -4.08 11.79
C ASP A 19 -2.24 -4.36 10.56
N GLY A 20 -2.39 -3.37 9.67
CA GLY A 20 -3.13 -3.51 8.42
C GLY A 20 -2.46 -4.43 7.38
N PHE A 21 -3.02 -4.44 6.18
CA PHE A 21 -2.50 -5.20 5.05
C PHE A 21 -1.05 -4.82 4.70
N ASP A 22 -0.33 -5.78 4.12
CA ASP A 22 1.06 -5.62 3.72
C ASP A 22 1.32 -4.69 2.51
N PRO A 23 0.46 -4.65 1.46
CA PRO A 23 0.72 -3.85 0.27
C PRO A 23 0.87 -2.37 0.55
N VAL A 24 1.79 -1.71 -0.16
CA VAL A 24 1.93 -0.26 -0.16
C VAL A 24 1.34 0.25 -1.46
N MET A 25 0.24 0.98 -1.39
CA MET A 25 -0.50 1.42 -2.57
C MET A 25 0.29 2.41 -3.42
N ASP A 26 0.59 2.04 -4.67
CA ASP A 26 1.11 2.95 -5.68
C ASP A 26 -0.06 3.79 -6.23
N MET A 27 -0.08 5.07 -5.87
CA MET A 27 -1.17 6.00 -6.20
C MET A 27 -1.21 6.41 -7.68
N GLU A 28 -0.10 6.25 -8.41
CA GLU A 28 -0.02 6.61 -9.82
C GLU A 28 -0.37 5.43 -10.73
N LYS A 29 0.01 4.21 -10.33
CA LYS A 29 -0.24 2.99 -11.13
C LYS A 29 -1.54 2.27 -10.80
N SER A 30 -2.11 2.44 -9.61
CA SER A 30 -3.41 1.85 -9.26
C SER A 30 -4.53 2.41 -10.13
N HIS A 31 -5.47 1.57 -10.56
CA HIS A 31 -6.48 1.95 -11.54
C HIS A 31 -7.71 1.03 -11.51
N GLY A 32 -8.90 1.59 -11.76
CA GLY A 32 -10.15 0.81 -11.79
C GLY A 32 -10.36 0.01 -10.51
N SER A 33 -10.53 -1.31 -10.64
CA SER A 33 -10.60 -2.26 -9.52
C SER A 33 -9.27 -2.95 -9.23
N TRP A 34 -8.13 -2.35 -9.59
CA TRP A 34 -6.80 -2.91 -9.38
C TRP A 34 -5.94 -1.98 -8.52
N MET A 35 -5.39 -2.53 -7.44
CA MET A 35 -4.41 -1.87 -6.58
C MET A 35 -3.01 -2.39 -6.90
N VAL A 36 -2.08 -1.50 -7.18
CA VAL A 36 -0.67 -1.85 -7.45
C VAL A 36 0.14 -1.70 -6.17
N ASP A 37 0.87 -2.74 -5.79
CA ASP A 37 1.82 -2.70 -4.68
C ASP A 37 3.15 -2.09 -5.14
N GLU A 38 3.54 -0.94 -4.59
CA GLU A 38 4.76 -0.23 -4.95
C GLU A 38 6.03 -0.99 -4.53
N ARG A 39 5.93 -2.02 -3.68
CA ARG A 39 7.08 -2.80 -3.21
C ARG A 39 7.67 -3.72 -4.29
N ASP A 40 6.81 -4.28 -5.14
CA ASP A 40 7.19 -5.28 -6.14
C ASP A 40 6.45 -5.14 -7.49
N GLY A 41 5.46 -4.25 -7.59
CA GLY A 41 4.67 -4.01 -8.79
C GLY A 41 3.53 -5.01 -9.00
N SER A 42 3.22 -5.86 -8.01
CA SER A 42 2.10 -6.80 -8.11
C SER A 42 0.75 -6.07 -8.18
N GLU A 43 -0.17 -6.62 -8.98
CA GLU A 43 -1.55 -6.11 -9.10
C GLU A 43 -2.50 -6.97 -8.28
N LEU A 44 -3.29 -6.32 -7.43
CA LEU A 44 -4.27 -6.92 -6.54
C LEU A 44 -5.67 -6.51 -7.00
N LEU A 45 -6.53 -7.47 -7.30
CA LEU A 45 -7.93 -7.19 -7.61
C LEU A 45 -8.63 -6.68 -6.34
N ASP A 46 -9.06 -5.43 -6.37
CA ASP A 46 -9.72 -4.74 -5.27
C ASP A 46 -11.21 -5.07 -5.22
N MET A 47 -11.55 -6.02 -4.35
CA MET A 47 -12.93 -6.36 -3.95
C MET A 47 -13.29 -5.76 -2.58
N PHE A 48 -12.48 -4.83 -2.09
CA PHE A 48 -12.64 -4.18 -0.79
C PHE A 48 -13.06 -2.72 -0.91
N SER A 49 -12.65 -2.05 -1.99
CA SER A 49 -13.01 -0.68 -2.37
C SER A 49 -12.80 0.36 -1.28
N MET A 50 -11.91 0.09 -0.33
CA MET A 50 -11.70 0.94 0.86
C MET A 50 -13.00 1.25 1.62
N PHE A 51 -13.93 0.29 1.67
CA PHE A 51 -15.28 0.43 2.24
C PHE A 51 -16.17 1.50 1.58
N ALA A 52 -15.96 1.77 0.28
CA ALA A 52 -16.83 2.62 -0.53
C ALA A 52 -18.16 1.94 -0.91
#